data_AF-Q27945-F1
#
_entry.id   AF-Q27945-F1
#
_cell.length_a   1.000
_cell.length_b   1.000
_cell.length_c   1.000
_cell.angle_alpha   90.00
_cell.angle_beta   90.00
_cell.angle_gamma   90.00
#
_symmetry.space_group_name_H-M   'P 1'
#
loop_
_entity.id
_entity.type
_entity.pdbx_description
1 polymer ?
#
loop_
_entity_poly.entity_id
_entity_poly.type
_entity_poly.pdbx_seq_one_letter_code
_entity_poly.pdbx_strand_id
1 'polypeptide(L)'
;EAPRQAPALMNLTLEELIAGLQNGLRHEVLEGNVGYLRVDDIPGQEVMSKLRSFLVANVWRKLMGTSALVLDLRHCTGGQISGIPYVISYLHPGNTVLHVDTIYDRPSNTTTEIWTLPEVLGENYGADKDVVVLTSGRTGGVAEDIAYILKQMRRPIVVGERTVGGGLDLQKLRIGQSDFFLTVPVSRSLGPLGKGSQTWEGSGVLPCVGTPAEQALEKALAILTLRRALPAVIQRLQEALREYYTLVDRVPSLLHHLANMDLSSVVSEEDLVTKLNTGLQAVSEDPRLLVQVVRSKETSSGPEDETEEPPAVVSEVPEDEASRRALVDSVFQVSVLPGNVGYLRFDRFADASVLGVL
;
A
#
# COMPACT_ATOMS: atom_id res chain seq x y z
N GLU A 1 41.85 11.84 23.78
CA GLU A 1 41.59 10.45 24.21
C GLU A 1 41.19 9.63 23.00
N ALA A 2 41.77 8.45 22.83
CA ALA A 2 41.30 7.50 21.82
C ALA A 2 39.87 7.06 22.19
N PRO A 3 38.94 6.95 21.23
CA PRO A 3 37.62 6.42 21.52
C PRO A 3 37.80 4.99 22.04
N ARG A 4 37.24 4.68 23.21
CA ARG A 4 37.11 3.31 23.71
C ARG A 4 36.48 2.49 22.60
N GLN A 5 37.24 1.57 22.00
CA GLN A 5 36.69 0.56 21.11
C GLN A 5 35.59 -0.16 21.89
N ALA A 6 34.35 -0.08 21.40
CA ALA A 6 33.30 -0.98 21.84
C ALA A 6 33.86 -2.41 21.72
N PRO A 7 33.62 -3.30 22.70
CA PRO A 7 34.06 -4.69 22.57
C PRO A 7 33.55 -5.21 21.24
N ALA A 8 34.46 -5.78 20.42
CA ALA A 8 34.07 -6.37 19.15
C ALA A 8 32.93 -7.36 19.45
N LEU A 9 31.76 -7.15 18.83
CA LEU A 9 30.56 -7.98 18.97
C LEU A 9 30.85 -9.49 18.85
N MET A 10 32.00 -9.83 18.26
CA MET A 10 32.61 -11.16 18.15
C MET A 10 32.75 -11.93 19.47
N ASN A 11 33.06 -11.26 20.59
CA ASN A 11 33.32 -11.92 21.87
C ASN A 11 32.07 -12.09 22.74
N LEU A 12 30.91 -11.64 22.26
CA LEU A 12 29.67 -11.77 23.02
C LEU A 12 29.14 -13.21 22.95
N THR A 13 28.72 -13.68 24.12
CA THR A 13 27.95 -14.91 24.30
C THR A 13 26.56 -14.78 23.67
N LEU A 14 25.90 -15.91 23.43
CA LEU A 14 24.54 -15.92 22.90
C LEU A 14 23.57 -15.15 23.82
N GLU A 15 23.75 -15.26 25.14
CA GLU A 15 22.91 -14.57 26.13
C GLU A 15 23.07 -13.05 26.05
N GLU A 16 24.30 -12.55 25.91
CA GLU A 16 24.58 -11.12 25.73
C GLU A 16 24.00 -10.59 24.41
N LEU A 17 24.09 -11.36 23.33
CA LEU A 17 23.48 -11.00 22.04
C LEU A 17 21.95 -10.95 22.13
N ILE A 18 21.33 -11.90 22.83
CA ILE A 18 19.88 -11.91 23.08
C ILE A 18 19.47 -10.71 23.95
N ALA A 19 20.24 -10.40 25.01
CA ALA A 19 19.99 -9.24 25.85
C ALA A 19 20.09 -7.93 25.05
N GLY A 20 21.06 -7.82 24.14
CA GLY A 20 21.20 -6.68 23.23
C GLY A 20 19.99 -6.46 22.32
N LEU A 21 19.30 -7.54 21.92
CA LEU A 21 18.08 -7.44 21.11
C LEU A 21 16.88 -6.87 21.88
N GLN A 22 16.82 -7.01 23.20
CA GLN A 22 15.62 -6.67 23.98
C GLN A 22 15.18 -5.20 23.85
N ASN A 23 16.12 -4.30 23.55
CA ASN A 23 15.83 -2.87 23.39
C ASN A 23 15.44 -2.48 21.95
N GLY A 24 15.81 -3.28 20.95
CA GLY A 24 15.67 -2.93 19.54
C GLY A 24 14.82 -3.91 18.71
N LEU A 25 14.37 -5.02 19.30
CA LEU A 25 13.53 -6.02 18.65
C LEU A 25 12.26 -6.24 19.47
N ARG A 26 11.10 -5.86 18.90
CA ARG A 26 9.79 -6.10 19.52
C ARG A 26 8.91 -6.87 18.56
N HIS A 27 8.21 -7.90 19.05
CA HIS A 27 7.24 -8.64 18.26
C HIS A 27 5.95 -8.84 19.04
N GLU A 28 4.82 -8.84 18.33
CA GLU A 28 3.49 -9.00 18.90
C GLU A 28 2.53 -9.57 17.83
N VAL A 29 1.46 -10.23 18.26
CA VAL A 29 0.31 -10.51 17.38
C VAL A 29 -0.80 -9.58 17.80
N LEU A 30 -1.09 -8.60 16.95
CA LEU A 30 -2.11 -7.58 17.15
C LEU A 30 -3.51 -8.15 16.88
N GLU A 31 -4.52 -7.39 17.28
CA GLU A 31 -5.92 -7.68 16.97
C GLU A 31 -6.12 -7.89 15.46
N GLY A 32 -7.02 -8.81 15.11
CA GLY A 32 -7.26 -9.19 13.72
C GLY A 32 -6.21 -10.14 13.13
N ASN A 33 -5.39 -10.78 13.98
CA ASN A 33 -4.35 -11.74 13.59
C ASN A 33 -3.25 -11.11 12.70
N VAL A 34 -2.83 -9.88 13.03
CA VAL A 34 -1.75 -9.18 12.34
C VAL A 34 -0.46 -9.31 13.13
N GLY A 35 0.57 -9.87 12.52
CA GLY A 35 1.90 -9.92 13.11
C GLY A 35 2.54 -8.54 13.07
N TYR A 36 3.18 -8.14 14.16
CA TYR A 36 3.95 -6.91 14.25
C TYR A 36 5.38 -7.26 14.62
N LEU A 37 6.35 -6.75 13.85
CA LEU A 37 7.77 -6.92 14.09
C LEU A 37 8.47 -5.57 13.94
N ARG A 38 8.96 -5.02 15.04
CA ARG A 38 9.80 -3.83 15.07
C ARG A 38 11.26 -4.23 15.16
N VAL A 39 12.09 -3.61 14.33
CA VAL A 39 13.53 -3.79 14.29
C VAL A 39 14.19 -2.41 14.25
N ASP A 40 15.06 -2.13 15.22
CA ASP A 40 15.74 -0.83 15.35
C ASP A 40 17.20 -0.88 14.85
N ASP A 41 17.76 -2.08 14.67
CA ASP A 41 19.09 -2.29 14.10
C ASP A 41 19.14 -3.66 13.40
N ILE A 42 19.75 -3.73 12.21
CA ILE A 42 19.86 -4.96 11.41
C ILE A 42 21.18 -5.69 11.73
N PRO A 43 21.16 -6.84 12.44
CA PRO A 43 22.38 -7.56 12.76
C PRO A 43 23.00 -8.16 11.49
N GLY A 44 24.32 -8.08 11.36
CA GLY A 44 25.03 -8.70 10.25
C GLY A 44 25.11 -10.22 10.36
N GLN A 45 25.62 -10.83 9.29
CA GLN A 45 25.68 -12.27 9.11
C GLN A 45 26.30 -13.03 10.29
N GLU A 46 27.38 -12.52 10.88
CA GLU A 46 28.06 -13.19 12.00
C GLU A 46 27.15 -13.30 13.23
N VAL A 47 26.53 -12.19 13.62
CA VAL A 47 25.58 -12.13 14.74
C VAL A 47 24.33 -12.95 14.42
N MET A 48 23.83 -12.82 13.19
CA MET A 48 22.67 -13.56 12.72
C MET A 48 22.89 -15.07 12.72
N SER A 49 24.10 -15.54 12.41
CA SER A 49 24.44 -16.97 12.42
C SER A 49 24.30 -17.61 13.81
N LYS A 50 24.58 -16.83 14.87
CA LYS A 50 24.42 -17.24 16.27
C LYS A 50 22.95 -17.13 16.73
N LEU A 51 22.25 -16.08 16.30
CA LEU A 51 20.88 -15.77 16.76
C LEU A 51 19.77 -16.50 15.99
N ARG A 52 20.03 -17.01 14.78
CA ARG A 52 19.00 -17.55 13.88
C ARG A 52 18.06 -18.54 14.56
N SER A 53 18.57 -19.51 15.30
CA SER A 53 17.74 -20.55 15.94
C SER A 53 16.86 -19.95 17.03
N PHE A 54 17.38 -18.98 17.79
CA PHE A 54 16.64 -18.26 18.80
C PHE A 54 15.53 -17.41 18.18
N LEU A 55 15.85 -16.62 17.14
CA LEU A 55 14.88 -15.77 16.45
C LEU A 55 13.77 -16.60 15.80
N VAL A 56 14.12 -17.72 15.16
CA VAL A 56 13.13 -18.63 14.58
C VAL A 56 12.20 -19.19 15.65
N ALA A 57 12.76 -19.70 16.75
CA ALA A 57 11.97 -20.34 17.79
C ALA A 57 11.06 -19.37 18.58
N ASN A 58 11.54 -18.15 18.84
CA ASN A 58 10.91 -17.24 19.79
C ASN A 58 10.18 -16.06 19.13
N VAL A 59 10.53 -15.70 17.91
CA VAL A 59 9.96 -14.57 17.16
C VAL A 59 9.22 -15.08 15.94
N TRP A 60 9.95 -15.68 14.99
CA TRP A 60 9.40 -15.99 13.67
C TRP A 60 8.27 -17.01 13.72
N ARG A 61 8.42 -18.09 14.47
CA ARG A 61 7.38 -19.13 14.62
C ARG A 61 6.04 -18.56 15.11
N LYS A 62 6.05 -17.52 15.94
CA LYS A 62 4.82 -16.87 16.41
C LYS A 62 4.17 -16.04 15.33
N LEU A 63 4.97 -15.34 14.53
CA LEU A 63 4.50 -14.49 13.43
C LEU A 63 4.02 -15.33 12.24
N MET A 64 4.54 -16.54 12.04
CA MET A 64 4.14 -17.42 10.94
C MET A 64 2.65 -17.77 10.91
N GLY A 65 1.95 -17.76 12.06
CA GLY A 65 0.51 -18.02 12.14
C GLY A 65 -0.39 -16.83 11.77
N THR A 66 0.18 -15.64 11.56
CA THR A 66 -0.60 -14.42 11.32
C THR A 66 -1.09 -14.35 9.87
N SER A 67 -2.15 -13.60 9.62
CA SER A 67 -2.72 -13.39 8.27
C SER A 67 -2.01 -12.30 7.48
N ALA A 68 -1.34 -11.38 8.19
CA ALA A 68 -0.54 -10.30 7.61
C ALA A 68 0.59 -9.90 8.57
N LEU A 69 1.61 -9.21 8.05
CA LEU A 69 2.76 -8.74 8.81
C LEU A 69 2.97 -7.24 8.64
N VAL A 70 3.22 -6.55 9.74
CA VAL A 70 3.75 -5.18 9.78
C VAL A 70 5.21 -5.26 10.22
N LEU A 71 6.12 -4.89 9.32
CA LEU A 71 7.54 -4.69 9.62
C LEU A 71 7.79 -3.21 9.93
N ASP A 72 8.04 -2.88 11.18
CA ASP A 72 8.27 -1.51 11.62
C ASP A 72 9.75 -1.16 11.64
N LEU A 73 10.15 -0.30 10.68
CA LEU A 73 11.50 0.25 10.54
C LEU A 73 11.57 1.74 10.90
N ARG A 74 10.52 2.31 11.51
CA ARG A 74 10.45 3.75 11.86
C ARG A 74 11.56 4.21 12.81
N HIS A 75 12.20 3.28 13.52
CA HIS A 75 13.29 3.57 14.45
C HIS A 75 14.61 2.92 14.02
N CYS A 76 14.65 2.29 12.84
CA CYS A 76 15.83 1.60 12.34
C CYS A 76 16.80 2.61 11.71
N THR A 77 17.82 3.01 12.47
CA THR A 77 18.84 3.99 12.05
C THR A 77 20.17 3.35 11.67
N GLY A 78 20.33 2.06 11.94
CA GLY A 78 21.57 1.32 11.79
C GLY A 78 21.38 -0.08 11.22
N GLY A 79 22.50 -0.75 11.01
CA GLY A 79 22.54 -2.13 10.59
C GLY A 79 23.79 -2.46 9.80
N GLN A 80 23.97 -3.74 9.52
CA GLN A 80 25.06 -4.25 8.69
C GLN A 80 24.49 -4.82 7.38
N ILE A 81 25.13 -4.47 6.26
CA ILE A 81 24.71 -4.89 4.90
C ILE A 81 24.55 -6.42 4.80
N SER A 82 25.44 -7.18 5.47
CA SER A 82 25.39 -8.64 5.49
C SER A 82 24.15 -9.24 6.19
N GLY A 83 23.35 -8.42 6.88
CA GLY A 83 22.08 -8.80 7.48
C GLY A 83 20.90 -8.73 6.50
N ILE A 84 21.00 -7.96 5.41
CA ILE A 84 19.93 -7.76 4.43
C ILE A 84 19.37 -9.09 3.89
N PRO A 85 20.20 -10.07 3.45
CA PRO A 85 19.71 -11.36 2.96
C PRO A 85 18.76 -12.06 3.95
N TYR A 86 19.04 -11.95 5.24
CA TYR A 86 18.26 -12.64 6.26
C TYR A 86 16.86 -12.06 6.42
N VAL A 87 16.66 -10.75 6.22
CA VAL A 87 15.32 -10.15 6.28
C VAL A 87 14.57 -10.41 4.97
N ILE A 88 15.22 -10.13 3.83
CA ILE A 88 14.57 -10.22 2.52
C ILE A 88 14.13 -11.65 2.21
N SER A 89 14.91 -12.66 2.60
CA SER A 89 14.60 -14.05 2.26
C SER A 89 13.34 -14.58 2.94
N TYR A 90 13.04 -14.17 4.18
CA TYR A 90 11.78 -14.56 4.82
C TYR A 90 10.56 -13.89 4.18
N LEU A 91 10.74 -12.74 3.53
CA LEU A 91 9.69 -11.98 2.86
C LEU A 91 9.68 -12.18 1.35
N HIS A 92 10.61 -12.94 0.79
CA HIS A 92 10.64 -13.26 -0.62
C HIS A 92 9.56 -14.32 -0.93
N PRO A 93 8.61 -14.04 -1.83
CA PRO A 93 7.52 -14.98 -2.14
C PRO A 93 7.97 -16.18 -2.99
N GLY A 94 9.11 -16.08 -3.67
CA GLY A 94 9.59 -17.11 -4.59
C GLY A 94 10.49 -18.15 -3.94
N ASN A 95 10.57 -19.32 -4.59
CA ASN A 95 11.47 -20.41 -4.20
C ASN A 95 12.83 -20.37 -4.93
N THR A 96 13.09 -19.28 -5.66
CA THR A 96 14.34 -19.06 -6.40
C THR A 96 15.23 -18.05 -5.70
N VAL A 97 16.54 -18.22 -5.81
CA VAL A 97 17.51 -17.21 -5.36
C VAL A 97 17.38 -15.97 -6.25
N LEU A 98 17.31 -14.79 -5.62
CA LEU A 98 17.11 -13.50 -6.27
C LEU A 98 18.27 -12.57 -5.93
N HIS A 99 18.86 -11.93 -6.94
CA HIS A 99 19.82 -10.84 -6.75
C HIS A 99 19.05 -9.58 -6.37
N VAL A 100 19.23 -9.11 -5.14
CA VAL A 100 18.44 -8.00 -4.60
C VAL A 100 19.18 -6.68 -4.61
N ASP A 101 20.51 -6.68 -4.50
CA ASP A 101 21.33 -5.49 -4.66
C ASP A 101 22.80 -5.81 -4.94
N THR A 102 23.54 -4.85 -5.50
CA THR A 102 25.00 -4.87 -5.60
C THR A 102 25.56 -3.64 -4.89
N ILE A 103 26.42 -3.83 -3.89
CA ILE A 103 27.10 -2.74 -3.18
C ILE A 103 28.48 -2.54 -3.77
N TYR A 104 28.79 -1.32 -4.19
CA TYR A 104 30.15 -0.93 -4.57
C TYR A 104 30.84 -0.22 -3.40
N ASP A 105 32.00 -0.72 -2.99
CA ASP A 105 32.90 -0.10 -2.03
C ASP A 105 34.12 0.51 -2.74
N ARG A 106 34.28 1.84 -2.63
CA ARG A 106 35.32 2.60 -3.33
C ARG A 106 36.72 2.40 -2.75
N PRO A 107 36.95 2.36 -1.43
CA PRO A 107 38.28 2.17 -0.85
C PRO A 107 38.93 0.84 -1.23
N SER A 108 38.18 -0.26 -1.17
CA SER A 108 38.64 -1.58 -1.62
C SER A 108 38.53 -1.75 -3.14
N ASN A 109 37.72 -0.91 -3.80
CA ASN A 109 37.37 -1.00 -5.20
C ASN A 109 36.75 -2.36 -5.56
N THR A 110 35.84 -2.83 -4.71
CA THR A 110 35.16 -4.12 -4.87
C THR A 110 33.64 -3.94 -4.95
N THR A 111 32.98 -4.94 -5.50
CA THR A 111 31.51 -5.05 -5.48
C THR A 111 31.10 -6.29 -4.72
N THR A 112 30.13 -6.15 -3.82
CA THR A 112 29.51 -7.26 -3.08
C THR A 112 28.08 -7.41 -3.56
N GLU A 113 27.75 -8.59 -4.08
CA GLU A 113 26.38 -8.91 -4.47
C GLU A 113 25.58 -9.40 -3.26
N ILE A 114 24.34 -8.96 -3.15
CA ILE A 114 23.39 -9.34 -2.12
C ILE A 114 22.34 -10.23 -2.77
N TRP A 115 22.30 -11.49 -2.36
CA TRP A 115 21.35 -12.48 -2.84
C TRP A 115 20.41 -12.92 -1.72
N THR A 116 19.18 -13.29 -2.05
CA THR A 116 18.36 -14.05 -1.11
C THR A 116 19.03 -15.38 -0.78
N LEU A 117 18.75 -15.90 0.42
CA LEU A 117 19.22 -17.20 0.86
C LEU A 117 18.52 -18.30 0.04
N PRO A 118 19.23 -19.38 -0.34
CA PRO A 118 18.61 -20.51 -1.04
C PRO A 118 17.57 -21.22 -0.18
N GLU A 119 17.77 -21.18 1.14
CA GLU A 119 16.83 -21.71 2.13
C GLU A 119 16.90 -20.84 3.40
N VAL A 120 15.74 -20.58 3.99
CA VAL A 120 15.62 -19.93 5.30
C VAL A 120 15.47 -21.00 6.39
N LEU A 121 15.92 -20.69 7.61
CA LEU A 121 15.70 -21.60 8.73
C LEU A 121 14.22 -21.55 9.16
N GLY A 122 13.47 -22.62 8.91
CA GLY A 122 12.03 -22.63 9.12
C GLY A 122 11.28 -22.35 7.82
N GLU A 123 10.23 -21.56 7.87
CA GLU A 123 9.38 -21.29 6.70
C GLU A 123 9.48 -19.81 6.28
N ASN A 124 9.38 -19.53 4.98
CA ASN A 124 9.16 -18.16 4.52
C ASN A 124 7.75 -17.70 4.88
N TYR A 125 7.47 -16.39 4.86
CA TYR A 125 6.16 -15.86 5.25
C TYR A 125 5.02 -16.22 4.29
N GLY A 126 5.32 -16.89 3.16
CA GLY A 126 4.38 -17.20 2.08
C GLY A 126 4.18 -16.02 1.14
N ALA A 127 3.66 -16.25 -0.07
CA ALA A 127 3.38 -15.21 -1.06
C ALA A 127 2.02 -14.52 -0.86
N ASP A 128 1.05 -15.25 -0.30
CA ASP A 128 -0.34 -14.82 -0.23
C ASP A 128 -0.64 -13.88 0.95
N LYS A 129 0.29 -13.77 1.90
CA LYS A 129 0.13 -12.94 3.09
C LYS A 129 0.65 -11.54 2.85
N ASP A 130 -0.21 -10.58 3.19
CA ASP A 130 0.11 -9.16 3.08
C ASP A 130 1.25 -8.76 4.01
N VAL A 131 2.12 -7.90 3.50
CA VAL A 131 3.22 -7.29 4.26
C VAL A 131 3.12 -5.78 4.12
N VAL A 132 3.24 -5.07 5.23
CA VAL A 132 3.34 -3.61 5.26
C VAL A 132 4.64 -3.23 5.94
N VAL A 133 5.38 -2.27 5.38
CA VAL A 133 6.62 -1.74 5.96
C VAL A 133 6.36 -0.34 6.45
N LEU A 134 6.68 -0.05 7.72
CA LEU A 134 6.57 1.29 8.28
C LEU A 134 7.90 2.02 8.21
N THR A 135 7.88 3.25 7.72
CA THR A 135 9.06 4.12 7.61
C THR A 135 8.84 5.48 8.28
N SER A 136 9.93 6.11 8.72
CA SER A 136 9.93 7.49 9.24
C SER A 136 11.07 8.29 8.62
N GLY A 137 11.09 9.61 8.87
CA GLY A 137 12.24 10.47 8.58
C GLY A 137 13.53 10.12 9.34
N ARG A 138 13.50 9.11 10.22
CA ARG A 138 14.69 8.56 10.91
C ARG A 138 15.16 7.23 10.33
N THR A 139 14.35 6.55 9.52
CA THR A 139 14.74 5.28 8.91
C THR A 139 15.96 5.53 8.02
N GLY A 140 17.07 4.85 8.29
CA GLY A 140 18.38 5.20 7.75
C GLY A 140 19.24 3.99 7.33
N GLY A 141 20.05 4.17 6.28
CA GLY A 141 21.09 3.22 5.88
C GLY A 141 20.52 1.86 5.43
N VAL A 142 20.96 0.78 6.07
CA VAL A 142 20.54 -0.60 5.73
C VAL A 142 19.02 -0.79 5.78
N ALA A 143 18.32 -0.07 6.66
CA ALA A 143 16.86 -0.14 6.73
C ALA A 143 16.17 0.47 5.49
N GLU A 144 16.76 1.53 4.93
CA GLU A 144 16.29 2.13 3.67
C GLU A 144 16.48 1.16 2.51
N ASP A 145 17.61 0.45 2.49
CA ASP A 145 17.88 -0.56 1.47
C ASP A 145 16.88 -1.71 1.52
N ILE A 146 16.59 -2.23 2.72
CA ILE A 146 15.54 -3.25 2.91
C ILE A 146 14.18 -2.75 2.42
N ALA A 147 13.76 -1.54 2.82
CA ALA A 147 12.49 -0.96 2.40
C ALA A 147 12.45 -0.77 0.87
N TYR A 148 13.55 -0.32 0.27
CA TYR A 148 13.68 -0.13 -1.17
C TYR A 148 13.61 -1.45 -1.94
N ILE A 149 14.43 -2.44 -1.55
CA ILE A 149 14.46 -3.78 -2.14
C ILE A 149 13.06 -4.39 -2.11
N LEU A 150 12.41 -4.42 -0.95
CA LEU A 150 11.08 -4.99 -0.81
C LEU A 150 10.06 -4.26 -1.70
N LYS A 151 10.13 -2.93 -1.78
CA LYS A 151 9.30 -2.12 -2.67
C LYS A 151 9.53 -2.46 -4.15
N GLN A 152 10.77 -2.62 -4.58
CA GLN A 152 11.10 -3.02 -5.97
C GLN A 152 10.60 -4.43 -6.31
N MET A 153 10.62 -5.34 -5.32
CA MET A 153 10.04 -6.68 -5.43
C MET A 153 8.50 -6.67 -5.48
N ARG A 154 7.86 -5.50 -5.37
CA ARG A 154 6.40 -5.33 -5.27
C ARG A 154 5.79 -6.19 -4.15
N ARG A 155 6.54 -6.38 -3.07
CA ARG A 155 6.14 -7.29 -1.99
C ARG A 155 5.30 -6.60 -0.90
N PRO A 156 5.74 -5.47 -0.31
CA PRO A 156 4.93 -4.78 0.67
C PRO A 156 4.40 -3.43 0.18
N ILE A 157 3.42 -2.93 0.91
CA ILE A 157 3.02 -1.52 0.87
C ILE A 157 3.91 -0.77 1.88
N VAL A 158 4.61 0.28 1.46
CA VAL A 158 5.41 1.12 2.36
C VAL A 158 4.54 2.27 2.87
N VAL A 159 4.41 2.43 4.18
CA VAL A 159 3.51 3.40 4.84
C VAL A 159 4.29 4.24 5.83
N GLY A 160 4.10 5.55 5.80
CA GLY A 160 4.73 6.48 6.75
C GLY A 160 5.37 7.65 6.03
N GLU A 161 6.57 8.02 6.46
CA GLU A 161 7.30 9.17 5.94
C GLU A 161 8.39 8.73 4.96
N ARG A 162 8.88 9.71 4.19
CA ARG A 162 10.10 9.58 3.40
C ARG A 162 11.29 9.35 4.33
N THR A 163 12.14 8.39 4.00
CA THR A 163 13.34 8.05 4.79
C THR A 163 14.46 9.08 4.62
N VAL A 164 15.56 8.93 5.38
CA VAL A 164 16.64 9.91 5.47
C VAL A 164 17.31 10.22 4.12
N GLY A 165 17.50 9.20 3.27
CA GLY A 165 18.34 9.27 2.10
C GLY A 165 19.83 9.27 2.44
N GLY A 166 20.22 8.53 3.48
CA GLY A 166 21.61 8.42 3.89
C GLY A 166 22.48 7.64 2.90
N GLY A 167 23.79 7.61 3.13
CA GLY A 167 24.68 6.65 2.47
C GLY A 167 24.82 5.37 3.31
N LEU A 168 25.11 4.24 2.66
CA LEU A 168 25.34 2.96 3.34
C LEU A 168 26.57 2.97 4.26
N ASP A 169 27.66 3.59 3.80
CA ASP A 169 28.88 3.77 4.60
C ASP A 169 29.47 5.18 4.37
N LEU A 170 29.72 5.88 5.47
CA LEU A 170 30.28 7.22 5.52
C LEU A 170 31.60 7.16 6.28
N GLN A 171 32.71 7.51 5.63
CA GLN A 171 33.99 7.63 6.30
C GLN A 171 34.31 9.08 6.60
N LYS A 172 34.72 9.33 7.85
CA LYS A 172 35.28 10.60 8.29
C LYS A 172 36.80 10.54 8.21
N LEU A 173 37.36 11.13 7.17
CA LEU A 173 38.79 11.11 6.86
C LEU A 173 39.45 12.42 7.31
N ARG A 174 40.55 12.33 8.07
CA ARG A 174 41.35 13.51 8.43
C ARG A 174 42.16 13.98 7.21
N ILE A 175 42.21 15.28 6.97
CA ILE A 175 42.96 15.85 5.84
C ILE A 175 44.43 16.05 6.27
N GLY A 176 45.29 15.09 5.91
CA GLY A 176 46.71 15.11 6.24
C GLY A 176 46.96 15.18 7.75
N GLN A 177 47.80 16.14 8.17
CA GLN A 177 48.09 16.40 9.59
C GLN A 177 47.24 17.54 10.18
N SER A 178 46.26 18.06 9.43
CA SER A 178 45.40 19.16 9.88
C SER A 178 44.24 18.69 10.74
N ASP A 179 43.56 19.61 11.44
CA ASP A 179 42.34 19.30 12.20
C ASP A 179 41.05 19.35 11.34
N PHE A 180 41.20 19.45 10.01
CA PHE A 180 40.08 19.36 9.09
C PHE A 180 39.73 17.89 8.78
N PHE A 181 38.43 17.63 8.63
CA PHE A 181 37.90 16.32 8.26
C PHE A 181 36.99 16.41 7.04
N LEU A 182 37.09 15.41 6.17
CA LEU A 182 36.18 15.15 5.08
C LEU A 182 35.27 13.98 5.46
N THR A 183 33.96 14.19 5.47
CA THR A 183 32.99 13.08 5.50
C THR A 183 32.61 12.76 4.06
N VAL A 184 32.86 11.53 3.63
CA VAL A 184 32.62 11.09 2.26
C VAL A 184 31.90 9.75 2.25
N PRO A 185 30.84 9.57 1.42
CA PRO A 185 30.29 8.25 1.17
C PRO A 185 31.31 7.41 0.42
N VAL A 186 31.63 6.26 0.99
CA VAL A 186 32.64 5.35 0.44
C VAL A 186 32.02 4.12 -0.20
N SER A 187 30.77 3.81 0.15
CA SER A 187 29.98 2.74 -0.46
C SER A 187 28.68 3.28 -1.02
N ARG A 188 28.16 2.60 -2.05
CA ARG A 188 26.82 2.86 -2.59
C ARG A 188 26.14 1.59 -3.08
N SER A 189 24.82 1.56 -2.93
CA SER A 189 23.93 0.63 -3.62
C SER A 189 23.94 0.91 -5.14
N LEU A 190 23.83 -0.14 -5.96
CA LEU A 190 23.72 -0.07 -7.43
C LEU A 190 22.42 -0.68 -7.96
N GLY A 191 21.57 -1.17 -7.06
CA GLY A 191 20.39 -1.96 -7.38
C GLY A 191 20.70 -3.36 -7.91
N PRO A 192 19.66 -4.16 -8.21
CA PRO A 192 19.80 -5.48 -8.80
C PRO A 192 20.63 -5.46 -10.09
N LEU A 193 21.53 -6.44 -10.23
CA LEU A 193 22.40 -6.62 -11.39
C LEU A 193 23.35 -5.43 -11.68
N GLY A 194 23.50 -4.48 -10.75
CA GLY A 194 24.41 -3.34 -10.89
C GLY A 194 24.05 -2.36 -12.01
N LYS A 195 22.81 -2.40 -12.50
CA LYS A 195 22.33 -1.59 -13.65
C LYS A 195 21.49 -0.36 -13.23
N GLY A 196 21.28 -0.15 -11.93
CA GLY A 196 20.47 0.96 -11.43
C GLY A 196 21.18 2.31 -11.60
N SER A 197 20.56 3.23 -12.32
CA SER A 197 20.98 4.64 -12.40
C SER A 197 20.34 5.51 -11.31
N GLN A 198 19.26 5.03 -10.68
CA GLN A 198 18.55 5.68 -9.58
C GLN A 198 18.42 4.70 -8.42
N THR A 199 18.98 5.06 -7.27
CA THR A 199 18.86 4.33 -6.00
C THR A 199 18.15 5.19 -4.97
N TRP A 200 17.86 4.60 -3.80
CA TRP A 200 17.28 5.33 -2.68
C TRP A 200 18.26 6.33 -2.06
N GLU A 201 19.59 6.14 -2.21
CA GLU A 201 20.59 7.02 -1.60
C GLU A 201 20.44 8.49 -2.04
N GLY A 202 20.64 9.42 -1.11
CA GLY A 202 20.48 10.85 -1.30
C GLY A 202 19.02 11.34 -1.37
N SER A 203 18.10 10.50 -1.81
CA SER A 203 16.67 10.83 -1.90
C SER A 203 15.82 10.16 -0.83
N GLY A 204 16.23 9.05 -0.25
CA GLY A 204 15.41 8.22 0.62
C GLY A 204 14.31 7.47 -0.14
N VAL A 205 13.74 6.47 0.51
CA VAL A 205 12.59 5.71 0.04
C VAL A 205 11.33 6.54 0.23
N LEU A 206 10.66 6.87 -0.88
CA LEU A 206 9.32 7.45 -0.84
C LEU A 206 8.30 6.37 -0.42
N PRO A 207 7.43 6.64 0.57
CA PRO A 207 6.39 5.71 0.96
C PRO A 207 5.35 5.54 -0.17
N CYS A 208 4.69 4.39 -0.24
CA CYS A 208 3.51 4.20 -1.09
C CYS A 208 2.32 5.01 -0.57
N VAL A 209 2.20 5.12 0.76
CA VAL A 209 1.18 5.91 1.45
C VAL A 209 1.87 6.87 2.42
N GLY A 210 1.89 8.15 2.07
CA GLY A 210 2.44 9.21 2.92
C GLY A 210 1.55 9.50 4.12
N THR A 211 2.09 9.40 5.32
CA THR A 211 1.42 9.73 6.59
C THR A 211 2.46 10.00 7.68
N PRO A 212 2.18 10.82 8.72
CA PRO A 212 3.11 10.99 9.84
C PRO A 212 3.52 9.64 10.45
N ALA A 213 4.77 9.52 10.88
CA ALA A 213 5.32 8.25 11.39
C ALA A 213 4.50 7.69 12.57
N GLU A 214 3.92 8.55 13.40
CA GLU A 214 3.07 8.18 14.53
C GLU A 214 1.75 7.52 14.09
N GLN A 215 1.20 7.92 12.93
CA GLN A 215 -0.05 7.41 12.37
C GLN A 215 0.15 6.21 11.43
N ALA A 216 1.40 5.90 11.06
CA ALA A 216 1.73 4.88 10.07
C ALA A 216 1.19 3.49 10.44
N LEU A 217 1.24 3.10 11.72
CA LEU A 217 0.73 1.81 12.17
C LEU A 217 -0.80 1.74 12.04
N GLU A 218 -1.52 2.77 12.47
CA GLU A 218 -2.98 2.84 12.34
C GLU A 218 -3.39 2.75 10.86
N LYS A 219 -2.72 3.51 10.00
CA LYS A 219 -2.97 3.49 8.56
C LYS A 219 -2.69 2.11 7.95
N ALA A 220 -1.61 1.45 8.37
CA ALA A 220 -1.28 0.09 7.95
C ALA A 220 -2.37 -0.92 8.34
N LEU A 221 -2.86 -0.86 9.58
CA LEU A 221 -3.92 -1.76 10.06
C LEU A 221 -5.25 -1.52 9.32
N ALA A 222 -5.58 -0.27 8.99
CA ALA A 222 -6.74 0.05 8.16
C ALA A 222 -6.63 -0.55 6.74
N ILE A 223 -5.45 -0.43 6.11
CA ILE A 223 -5.17 -1.06 4.81
C ILE A 223 -5.33 -2.57 4.89
N LEU A 224 -4.73 -3.23 5.89
CA LEU A 224 -4.82 -4.67 6.05
C LEU A 224 -6.25 -5.15 6.32
N THR A 225 -7.03 -4.38 7.09
CA THR A 225 -8.44 -4.68 7.35
C THR A 225 -9.26 -4.63 6.06
N LEU A 226 -9.08 -3.60 5.24
CA LEU A 226 -9.71 -3.49 3.92
C LEU A 226 -9.33 -4.68 3.04
N ARG A 227 -8.03 -4.98 2.93
CA ARG A 227 -7.51 -6.04 2.07
C ARG A 227 -8.05 -7.42 2.44
N ARG A 228 -8.16 -7.70 3.74
CA ARG A 228 -8.78 -8.94 4.25
C ARG A 228 -10.25 -9.08 3.82
N ALA A 229 -10.97 -7.98 3.68
CA ALA A 229 -12.38 -7.99 3.25
C ALA A 229 -12.55 -8.10 1.72
N LEU A 230 -11.52 -7.77 0.93
CA LEU A 230 -11.61 -7.71 -0.54
C LEU A 230 -12.16 -8.98 -1.20
N PRO A 231 -11.70 -10.20 -0.88
CA PRO A 231 -12.21 -11.40 -1.55
C PRO A 231 -13.73 -11.55 -1.42
N ALA A 232 -14.27 -11.26 -0.24
CA ALA A 232 -15.72 -11.31 0.02
C ALA A 232 -16.47 -10.19 -0.72
N VAL A 233 -15.90 -8.99 -0.80
CA VAL A 233 -16.47 -7.86 -1.56
C VAL A 233 -16.54 -8.19 -3.05
N ILE A 234 -15.45 -8.71 -3.62
CA ILE A 234 -15.40 -9.11 -5.04
C ILE A 234 -16.39 -10.23 -5.33
N GLN A 235 -16.49 -11.24 -4.45
CA GLN A 235 -17.46 -12.32 -4.61
C GLN A 235 -18.90 -11.78 -4.64
N ARG A 236 -19.29 -10.92 -3.69
CA ARG A 236 -20.62 -10.31 -3.66
C ARG A 236 -20.90 -9.44 -4.89
N LEU A 237 -19.89 -8.71 -5.36
CA LEU A 237 -20.01 -7.91 -6.58
C LEU A 237 -20.24 -8.81 -7.81
N GLN A 238 -19.52 -9.92 -7.92
CA GLN A 238 -19.73 -10.90 -8.98
C GLN A 238 -21.13 -11.52 -8.93
N GLU A 239 -21.65 -11.82 -7.74
CA GLU A 239 -23.02 -12.31 -7.54
C GLU A 239 -24.05 -11.25 -7.99
N ALA A 240 -23.91 -10.01 -7.55
CA ALA A 240 -24.79 -8.91 -7.93
C ALA A 240 -24.80 -8.66 -9.45
N LEU A 241 -23.64 -8.75 -10.12
CA LEU A 241 -23.56 -8.62 -11.58
C LEU A 241 -24.31 -9.74 -12.31
N ARG A 242 -24.33 -10.96 -11.78
CA ARG A 242 -25.09 -12.07 -12.37
C ARG A 242 -26.59 -11.89 -12.21
N GLU A 243 -27.01 -11.35 -11.07
CA GLU A 243 -28.43 -11.28 -10.70
C GLU A 243 -29.12 -10.03 -11.25
N TYR A 244 -28.45 -8.88 -11.23
CA TYR A 244 -29.09 -7.58 -11.47
C TYR A 244 -28.64 -6.86 -12.75
N TYR A 245 -27.50 -7.22 -13.34
CA TYR A 245 -26.99 -6.47 -14.49
C TYR A 245 -27.74 -6.83 -15.78
N THR A 246 -28.28 -5.82 -16.46
CA THR A 246 -29.19 -6.02 -17.60
C THR A 246 -28.49 -6.36 -18.91
N LEU A 247 -27.23 -5.94 -19.09
CA LEU A 247 -26.41 -6.29 -20.26
C LEU A 247 -25.74 -7.66 -20.04
N VAL A 248 -26.56 -8.72 -20.09
CA VAL A 248 -26.18 -10.11 -19.74
C VAL A 248 -25.02 -10.63 -20.58
N ASP A 249 -24.90 -10.19 -21.84
CA ASP A 249 -23.80 -10.54 -22.75
C ASP A 249 -22.42 -10.07 -22.24
N ARG A 250 -22.38 -9.02 -21.40
CA ARG A 250 -21.14 -8.48 -20.83
C ARG A 250 -20.75 -9.13 -19.51
N VAL A 251 -21.67 -9.82 -18.83
CA VAL A 251 -21.44 -10.44 -17.52
C VAL A 251 -20.25 -11.40 -17.52
N PRO A 252 -20.07 -12.34 -18.47
CA PRO A 252 -18.91 -13.24 -18.47
C PRO A 252 -17.56 -12.50 -18.49
N SER A 253 -17.46 -11.43 -19.27
CA SER A 253 -16.25 -10.61 -19.37
C SER A 253 -15.98 -9.83 -18.08
N LEU A 254 -17.02 -9.28 -17.45
CA LEU A 254 -16.91 -8.58 -16.16
C LEU A 254 -16.45 -9.52 -15.04
N LEU A 255 -17.03 -10.73 -14.97
CA LEU A 255 -16.63 -11.74 -13.99
C LEU A 255 -15.18 -12.18 -14.19
N HIS A 256 -14.78 -12.41 -15.45
CA HIS A 256 -13.39 -12.74 -15.78
C HIS A 256 -12.43 -11.60 -15.39
N HIS A 257 -12.81 -10.34 -15.65
CA HIS A 257 -12.01 -9.19 -15.24
C HIS A 257 -11.83 -9.13 -13.72
N LEU A 258 -12.93 -9.23 -12.96
CA LEU A 258 -12.89 -9.20 -11.50
C LEU A 258 -12.06 -10.34 -10.90
N ALA A 259 -12.11 -11.53 -11.51
CA ALA A 259 -11.32 -12.69 -11.04
C ALA A 259 -9.81 -12.52 -11.26
N ASN A 260 -9.40 -11.72 -12.24
CA ASN A 260 -7.98 -11.50 -12.60
C ASN A 260 -7.47 -10.10 -12.22
N MET A 261 -8.28 -9.33 -11.49
CA MET A 261 -7.95 -7.97 -11.11
C MET A 261 -6.82 -7.95 -10.08
N ASP A 262 -5.75 -7.21 -10.36
CA ASP A 262 -4.67 -7.01 -9.40
C ASP A 262 -5.08 -5.99 -8.32
N LEU A 263 -5.43 -6.50 -7.14
CA LEU A 263 -5.77 -5.71 -5.97
C LEU A 263 -4.60 -5.60 -4.97
N SER A 264 -3.39 -6.05 -5.33
CA SER A 264 -2.22 -5.99 -4.46
C SER A 264 -1.81 -4.56 -4.09
N SER A 265 -2.15 -3.58 -4.92
CA SER A 265 -1.83 -2.17 -4.68
C SER A 265 -2.93 -1.37 -3.96
N VAL A 266 -4.04 -2.01 -3.54
CA VAL A 266 -5.17 -1.29 -2.92
C VAL A 266 -4.79 -0.78 -1.53
N VAL A 267 -4.90 0.53 -1.32
CA VAL A 267 -4.51 1.22 -0.06
C VAL A 267 -5.64 1.99 0.62
N SER A 268 -6.80 2.13 -0.01
CA SER A 268 -7.99 2.76 0.59
C SER A 268 -9.27 2.32 -0.10
N GLU A 269 -10.41 2.57 0.52
CA GLU A 269 -11.73 2.32 -0.09
C GLU A 269 -11.94 3.17 -1.35
N GLU A 270 -11.46 4.42 -1.34
CA GLU A 270 -11.53 5.31 -2.50
C GLU A 270 -10.69 4.80 -3.67
N ASP A 271 -9.48 4.27 -3.39
CA ASP A 271 -8.64 3.63 -4.39
C ASP A 271 -9.29 2.36 -4.96
N LEU A 272 -9.88 1.52 -4.09
CA LEU A 272 -10.64 0.35 -4.50
C LEU A 272 -11.79 0.73 -5.44
N VAL A 273 -12.62 1.69 -5.04
CA VAL A 273 -13.76 2.15 -5.85
C VAL A 273 -13.29 2.71 -7.19
N THR A 274 -12.23 3.52 -7.19
CA THR A 274 -11.66 4.08 -8.43
C THR A 274 -11.21 2.96 -9.37
N LYS A 275 -10.48 1.96 -8.85
CA LYS A 275 -10.01 0.81 -9.62
C LYS A 275 -11.17 -0.02 -10.16
N LEU A 276 -12.16 -0.34 -9.31
CA LEU A 276 -13.35 -1.10 -9.70
C LEU A 276 -14.13 -0.39 -10.80
N ASN A 277 -14.45 0.89 -10.62
CA ASN A 277 -15.19 1.66 -11.63
C ASN A 277 -14.43 1.74 -12.95
N THR A 278 -13.13 2.04 -12.90
CA THR A 278 -12.28 2.09 -14.10
C THR A 278 -12.30 0.75 -14.85
N GLY A 279 -12.14 -0.37 -14.14
CA GLY A 279 -12.10 -1.70 -14.74
C GLY A 279 -13.46 -2.15 -15.28
N LEU A 280 -14.52 -1.99 -14.47
CA LEU A 280 -15.87 -2.39 -14.84
C LEU A 280 -16.38 -1.61 -16.05
N GLN A 281 -16.24 -0.28 -16.05
CA GLN A 281 -16.71 0.57 -17.15
C GLN A 281 -15.92 0.34 -18.43
N ALA A 282 -14.62 0.08 -18.35
CA ALA A 282 -13.82 -0.25 -19.52
C ALA A 282 -14.24 -1.58 -20.17
N VAL A 283 -14.68 -2.55 -19.38
CA VAL A 283 -15.10 -3.88 -19.88
C VAL A 283 -16.56 -3.89 -20.33
N SER A 284 -17.45 -3.18 -19.62
CA SER A 284 -18.87 -3.12 -19.96
C SER A 284 -19.19 -2.12 -21.06
N GLU A 285 -18.36 -1.09 -21.24
CA GLU A 285 -18.69 0.12 -22.02
C GLU A 285 -19.95 0.83 -21.49
N ASP A 286 -20.34 0.57 -20.25
CA ASP A 286 -21.54 1.13 -19.61
C ASP A 286 -21.15 2.09 -18.49
N PRO A 287 -21.25 3.42 -18.72
CA PRO A 287 -20.87 4.42 -17.72
C PRO A 287 -21.80 4.43 -16.50
N ARG A 288 -22.97 3.76 -16.59
CA ARG A 288 -23.94 3.68 -15.49
C ARG A 288 -23.60 2.58 -14.49
N LEU A 289 -22.74 1.63 -14.85
CA LEU A 289 -22.27 0.60 -13.92
C LEU A 289 -21.25 1.22 -12.96
N LEU A 290 -21.66 1.40 -11.70
CA LEU A 290 -20.91 2.14 -10.70
C LEU A 290 -20.90 1.40 -9.35
N VAL A 291 -19.74 1.43 -8.70
CA VAL A 291 -19.52 1.08 -7.29
C VAL A 291 -19.28 2.39 -6.53
N GLN A 292 -19.90 2.52 -5.35
CA GLN A 292 -19.76 3.70 -4.50
C GLN A 292 -19.62 3.30 -3.03
N VAL A 293 -18.88 4.11 -2.26
CA VAL A 293 -18.86 3.99 -0.79
C VAL A 293 -20.03 4.78 -0.24
N VAL A 294 -20.98 4.10 0.41
CA VAL A 294 -22.06 4.78 1.14
C VAL A 294 -21.51 5.14 2.52
N ARG A 295 -21.17 6.40 2.72
CA ARG A 295 -20.93 6.93 4.08
C ARG A 295 -22.29 7.19 4.72
N SER A 296 -22.59 6.51 5.82
CA SER A 296 -23.73 6.88 6.67
C SER A 296 -23.56 8.36 7.03
N LYS A 297 -24.53 9.21 6.66
CA LYS A 297 -24.56 10.64 7.00
C LYS A 297 -24.48 10.80 8.53
N GLU A 298 -23.28 10.98 9.07
CA GLU A 298 -23.08 11.55 10.39
C GLU A 298 -22.97 13.07 10.24
N THR A 299 -24.08 13.75 10.53
CA THR A 299 -24.20 15.15 10.95
C THR A 299 -23.13 16.12 10.43
N SER A 300 -23.28 16.56 9.18
CA SER A 300 -22.85 17.90 8.77
C SER A 300 -24.11 18.74 8.55
N SER A 301 -24.44 19.56 9.54
CA SER A 301 -25.41 20.65 9.39
C SER A 301 -24.69 21.84 8.74
N GLY A 302 -24.82 21.95 7.42
CA GLY A 302 -24.64 23.18 6.65
C GLY A 302 -25.88 23.36 5.78
N PRO A 303 -26.34 24.60 5.50
CA PRO A 303 -27.60 24.82 4.83
C PRO A 303 -27.41 24.49 3.34
N GLU A 304 -27.70 23.25 2.97
CA GLU A 304 -28.11 22.95 1.61
C GLU A 304 -29.57 23.39 1.50
N ASP A 305 -29.73 24.67 1.14
CA ASP A 305 -30.92 25.18 0.49
C ASP A 305 -31.06 24.40 -0.82
N GLU A 306 -32.04 23.50 -0.81
CA GLU A 306 -32.85 22.98 -1.92
C GLU A 306 -33.18 21.51 -1.63
N THR A 307 -34.27 21.34 -0.89
CA THR A 307 -35.05 20.11 -0.82
C THR A 307 -35.42 19.63 -2.22
N GLU A 308 -34.59 18.81 -2.85
CA GLU A 308 -35.08 17.78 -3.74
C GLU A 308 -35.55 16.61 -2.86
N GLU A 309 -36.76 16.74 -2.32
CA GLU A 309 -37.55 15.56 -2.01
C GLU A 309 -37.64 14.71 -3.30
N PRO A 310 -37.54 13.37 -3.22
CA PRO A 310 -37.91 12.55 -4.36
C PRO A 310 -39.33 12.96 -4.74
N PRO A 311 -39.61 13.35 -5.99
CA PRO A 311 -40.95 13.81 -6.33
C PRO A 311 -41.89 12.68 -5.96
N ALA A 312 -42.82 12.98 -5.05
CA ALA A 312 -43.98 12.13 -4.83
C ALA A 312 -44.49 11.76 -6.22
N VAL A 313 -44.70 10.46 -6.45
CA VAL A 313 -45.33 10.00 -7.69
C VAL A 313 -46.72 10.62 -7.70
N VAL A 314 -46.86 11.77 -8.35
CA VAL A 314 -48.16 12.43 -8.53
C VAL A 314 -48.87 11.62 -9.60
N SER A 315 -49.49 10.52 -9.17
CA SER A 315 -50.29 9.62 -10.01
C SER A 315 -51.65 10.22 -10.42
N GLU A 316 -51.92 11.49 -10.09
CA GLU A 316 -53.19 12.15 -10.41
C GLU A 316 -52.95 13.40 -11.27
N VAL A 317 -53.60 13.46 -12.43
CA VAL A 317 -53.61 14.67 -13.26
C VAL A 317 -54.32 15.77 -12.47
N PRO A 318 -53.68 16.93 -12.23
CA PRO A 318 -54.33 18.03 -11.53
C PRO A 318 -55.61 18.45 -12.25
N GLU A 319 -56.71 18.66 -11.52
CA GLU A 319 -57.98 19.07 -12.15
C GLU A 319 -57.94 20.52 -12.64
N ASP A 320 -57.10 21.36 -12.03
CA ASP A 320 -57.00 22.77 -12.39
C ASP A 320 -56.08 23.01 -13.62
N GLU A 321 -56.51 23.91 -14.50
CA GLU A 321 -55.78 24.20 -15.74
C GLU A 321 -54.39 24.80 -15.51
N ALA A 322 -54.18 25.54 -14.41
CA ALA A 322 -52.89 26.19 -14.16
C ALA A 322 -51.82 25.16 -13.77
N SER A 323 -52.18 24.18 -12.94
CA SER A 323 -51.30 23.07 -12.57
C SER A 323 -51.10 22.08 -13.72
N ARG A 324 -52.09 21.88 -14.61
CA ARG A 324 -51.88 21.09 -15.85
C ARG A 324 -50.89 21.75 -16.79
N ARG A 325 -50.95 23.08 -16.95
CA ARG A 325 -49.95 23.82 -17.74
C ARG A 325 -48.57 23.78 -17.10
N ALA A 326 -48.48 23.98 -15.78
CA ALA A 326 -47.22 23.84 -15.05
C ALA A 326 -46.63 22.42 -15.17
N LEU A 327 -47.47 21.38 -15.14
CA LEU A 327 -47.07 20.00 -15.38
C LEU A 327 -46.55 19.83 -16.80
N VAL A 328 -47.26 20.30 -17.83
CA VAL A 328 -46.81 20.24 -19.23
C VAL A 328 -45.48 20.96 -19.43
N ASP A 329 -45.35 22.19 -18.93
CA ASP A 329 -44.11 22.97 -19.03
C ASP A 329 -42.93 22.32 -18.29
N SER A 330 -43.20 21.50 -17.27
CA SER A 330 -42.19 20.70 -16.56
C SER A 330 -41.80 19.39 -17.27
N VAL A 331 -42.66 18.87 -18.15
CA VAL A 331 -42.48 17.57 -18.82
C VAL A 331 -41.84 17.76 -20.19
N PHE A 332 -42.24 18.78 -20.96
CA PHE A 332 -41.64 19.07 -22.25
C PHE A 332 -41.69 20.55 -22.63
N GLN A 333 -40.68 21.01 -23.37
CA GLN A 333 -40.56 22.37 -23.88
C GLN A 333 -40.78 22.39 -25.39
N VAL A 334 -41.64 23.30 -25.87
CA VAL A 334 -41.92 23.52 -27.30
C VAL A 334 -41.52 24.92 -27.72
N SER A 335 -40.81 25.05 -28.84
CA SER A 335 -40.60 26.35 -29.49
C SER A 335 -40.51 26.21 -31.00
N VAL A 336 -40.74 27.31 -31.74
CA VAL A 336 -40.51 27.37 -33.19
C VAL A 336 -39.28 28.25 -33.42
N LEU A 337 -38.23 27.64 -33.96
CA LEU A 337 -36.97 28.30 -34.26
C LEU A 337 -37.05 29.03 -35.62
N PRO A 338 -36.16 30.02 -35.87
CA PRO A 338 -36.08 30.69 -37.16
C PRO A 338 -35.97 29.71 -38.33
N GLY A 339 -36.65 29.99 -39.44
CA GLY A 339 -36.72 29.08 -40.59
C GLY A 339 -37.82 28.03 -40.51
N ASN A 340 -38.83 28.22 -39.64
CA ASN A 340 -39.99 27.33 -39.48
C ASN A 340 -39.59 25.91 -39.04
N VAL A 341 -38.63 25.81 -38.11
CA VAL A 341 -38.17 24.54 -37.55
C VAL A 341 -38.76 24.36 -36.15
N GLY A 342 -39.53 23.30 -35.95
CA GLY A 342 -40.07 22.96 -34.62
C GLY A 342 -38.99 22.37 -33.71
N TYR A 343 -38.94 22.84 -32.46
CA TYR A 343 -38.11 22.30 -31.39
C TYR A 343 -39.00 21.72 -30.30
N LEU A 344 -38.75 20.46 -29.94
CA LEU A 344 -39.43 19.74 -28.88
C LEU A 344 -38.37 19.04 -28.01
N ARG A 345 -38.35 19.36 -26.71
CA ARG A 345 -37.48 18.73 -25.72
C ARG A 345 -38.34 18.08 -24.64
N PHE A 346 -38.06 16.82 -24.31
CA PHE A 346 -38.66 16.15 -23.15
C PHE A 346 -37.66 16.19 -22.00
N ASP A 347 -38.07 16.77 -20.87
CA ASP A 347 -37.25 16.82 -19.65
C ASP A 347 -37.57 15.63 -18.74
N ARG A 348 -38.82 15.13 -18.80
CA ARG A 348 -39.27 13.90 -18.16
C ARG A 348 -40.33 13.22 -19.03
N PHE A 349 -40.56 11.93 -18.80
CA PHE A 349 -41.72 11.22 -19.34
C PHE A 349 -42.71 11.01 -18.19
N ALA A 350 -43.93 11.51 -18.37
CA ALA A 350 -45.02 11.24 -17.44
C ALA A 350 -45.39 9.74 -17.49
N ASP A 351 -45.90 9.22 -16.37
CA ASP A 351 -46.40 7.85 -16.32
C ASP A 351 -47.51 7.61 -17.36
N ALA A 352 -47.63 6.38 -17.88
CA ALA A 352 -48.62 6.04 -18.89
C ALA A 352 -50.07 6.34 -18.44
N SER A 353 -50.33 6.31 -17.12
CA SER A 353 -51.60 6.70 -16.52
C SER A 353 -51.97 8.18 -16.71
N VAL A 354 -50.97 9.06 -16.84
CA VAL A 354 -51.13 10.52 -17.02
C VAL A 354 -51.42 10.86 -18.49
N LEU A 355 -50.79 10.14 -19.43
CA LEU A 355 -50.91 10.39 -20.87
C LEU A 355 -52.27 10.02 -21.47
N GLY A 356 -53.07 9.20 -20.79
CA GLY A 356 -54.43 8.85 -21.23
C GLY A 356 -55.50 9.89 -20.88
N VAL A 357 -55.15 10.90 -20.07
CA VAL A 357 -56.09 11.87 -19.47
C VAL A 357 -55.80 13.33 -19.89
N LEU A 358 -54.57 13.61 -20.37
CA LEU A 358 -54.20 14.85 -21.08
C LEU A 358 -54.65 14.79 -22.54
#